data_AF-A0A3D2SGG7-F1
#
_entry.id   AF-A0A3D2SGG7-F1
#
_cell.length_a   1.000
_cell.length_b   1.000
_cell.length_c   1.000
_cell.angle_alpha   90.00
_cell.angle_beta   90.00
_cell.angle_gamma   90.00
#
_symmetry.space_group_name_H-M   'P 1'
#
loop_
_entity.id
_entity.type
_entity.pdbx_description
1 polymer ?
#
loop_
_entity_poly.entity_id
_entity_poly.type
_entity_poly.pdbx_seq_one_letter_code
_entity_poly.pdbx_strand_id
1 'polypeptide(L)'
;MYTIQANPSGTRSMEISKKNLQTIEKYGLFRHLIDSTGIVDEEVLEKLKWNVRSLIASETENSKDLLDLCIDVIYHNNMKAFGLQQLIKLYISWFKKEEEEDDEP
;
A
#
# COMPACT_ATOMS: atom_id res chain seq x y z
N MET A 1 -2.41 -2.26 -14.48
CA MET A 1 -1.28 -2.50 -13.53
C MET A 1 -0.46 -1.24 -13.47
N TYR A 2 0.10 -0.93 -12.31
CA TYR A 2 0.96 0.22 -12.06
C TYR A 2 2.35 -0.28 -11.66
N THR A 3 3.40 0.46 -11.99
CA THR A 3 4.77 0.12 -11.60
C THR A 3 5.31 1.20 -10.69
N ILE A 4 5.81 0.83 -9.52
CA ILE A 4 6.50 1.74 -8.61
C ILE A 4 7.99 1.44 -8.57
N GLN A 5 8.76 2.49 -8.36
CA GLN A 5 10.19 2.39 -8.09
C GLN A 5 10.41 2.02 -6.61
N ALA A 6 11.22 0.99 -6.35
CA ALA A 6 11.44 0.46 -5.01
C ALA A 6 12.76 0.94 -4.38
N ASN A 7 13.65 1.57 -5.14
CA ASN A 7 14.90 2.15 -4.64
C ASN A 7 15.26 3.47 -5.33
N PRO A 8 16.04 4.38 -4.69
CA PRO A 8 16.42 5.65 -5.30
C PRO A 8 17.14 5.53 -6.65
N SER A 9 17.95 4.49 -6.85
CA SER A 9 18.71 4.27 -8.09
C SER A 9 17.85 3.80 -9.28
N GLY A 10 16.59 3.38 -9.06
CA GLY A 10 15.69 2.97 -10.13
C GLY A 10 15.89 1.55 -10.65
N THR A 11 16.87 0.82 -10.11
CA THR A 11 17.20 -0.55 -10.55
C THR A 11 16.25 -1.62 -10.00
N ARG A 12 15.40 -1.26 -9.04
CA ARG A 12 14.38 -2.14 -8.48
C ARG A 12 13.02 -1.49 -8.64
N SER A 13 12.07 -2.26 -9.15
CA SER A 13 10.67 -1.88 -9.30
C SER A 13 9.77 -2.94 -8.66
N MET A 14 8.51 -2.56 -8.45
CA MET A 14 7.46 -3.44 -8.00
C MET A 14 6.20 -3.17 -8.81
N GLU A 15 5.45 -4.22 -9.10
CA GLU A 15 4.18 -4.14 -9.81
C GLU A 15 3.02 -4.13 -8.82
N ILE A 16 2.14 -3.16 -8.98
CA ILE A 16 0.98 -2.93 -8.12
C ILE A 16 -0.27 -3.08 -8.99
N SER A 17 -1.11 -4.05 -8.66
CA SER A 17 -2.39 -4.24 -9.35
C SER A 17 -3.42 -3.21 -8.90
N LYS A 18 -4.47 -2.96 -9.71
CA LYS A 18 -5.60 -2.10 -9.27
C LYS A 18 -6.27 -2.70 -8.03
N LYS A 19 -6.37 -4.04 -7.98
CA LYS A 19 -6.89 -4.79 -6.84
C LYS A 19 -6.10 -4.52 -5.56
N ASN A 20 -4.78 -4.40 -5.64
CA ASN A 20 -3.94 -4.06 -4.49
C ASN A 20 -4.30 -2.67 -3.92
N LEU A 21 -4.56 -1.69 -4.79
CA LEU A 21 -4.96 -0.33 -4.37
C LEU A 21 -6.36 -0.33 -3.74
N GLN A 22 -7.31 -1.08 -4.32
CA GLN A 22 -8.65 -1.26 -3.75
C GLN A 22 -8.59 -1.95 -2.38
N THR A 23 -7.74 -2.97 -2.20
CA THR A 23 -7.54 -3.61 -0.90
C THR A 23 -6.97 -2.61 0.12
N ILE A 24 -5.97 -1.80 -0.27
CA ILE A 24 -5.40 -0.77 0.61
C ILE A 24 -6.47 0.21 1.09
N GLU A 25 -7.35 0.64 0.19
CA GLU A 25 -8.47 1.56 0.46
C GLU A 25 -9.52 0.92 1.37
N LYS A 26 -10.00 -0.28 1.02
CA LYS A 26 -10.98 -1.08 1.78
C LYS A 26 -10.59 -1.26 3.25
N TYR A 27 -9.31 -1.52 3.52
CA TYR A 27 -8.80 -1.70 4.88
C TYR A 27 -8.23 -0.42 5.51
N GLY A 28 -8.23 0.70 4.78
CA GLY A 28 -7.73 1.98 5.26
C GLY A 28 -6.27 1.96 5.71
N LEU A 29 -5.42 1.14 5.08
CA LEU A 29 -4.09 0.77 5.60
C LEU A 29 -3.15 1.97 5.84
N PHE A 30 -3.33 3.07 5.10
CA PHE A 30 -2.50 4.26 5.21
C PHE A 30 -3.09 5.36 6.09
N ARG A 31 -4.37 5.28 6.46
CA ARG A 31 -5.11 6.38 7.12
C ARG A 31 -4.56 6.75 8.51
N HIS A 32 -3.94 5.79 9.18
CA HIS A 32 -3.33 5.96 10.51
C HIS A 32 -1.83 5.64 10.51
N LEU A 33 -1.24 5.46 9.33
CA LEU A 33 0.14 5.01 9.20
C LEU A 33 1.13 6.19 9.11
N ILE A 34 0.72 7.25 8.44
CA ILE A 34 1.58 8.40 8.15
C ILE A 34 1.28 9.47 9.20
N ASP A 35 2.30 9.82 9.99
CA ASP A 35 2.21 10.91 10.94
C ASP A 35 2.17 12.27 10.20
N SER A 36 1.92 13.36 10.91
CA SER A 36 1.71 14.70 10.33
C SER A 36 2.92 15.23 9.53
N THR A 37 4.07 14.54 9.61
CA THR A 37 5.32 14.85 8.90
C THR A 37 5.37 14.34 7.46
N GLY A 38 4.55 13.34 7.11
CA GLY A 38 4.58 12.74 5.76
C GLY A 38 5.84 11.90 5.46
N ILE A 39 6.71 11.67 6.43
CA ILE A 39 7.95 10.90 6.26
C ILE A 39 7.66 9.42 6.48
N VAL A 40 8.21 8.59 5.59
CA VAL A 40 8.08 7.13 5.64
C VAL A 40 9.47 6.55 5.86
N ASP A 41 9.68 6.01 7.05
CA ASP A 41 10.91 5.31 7.43
C ASP A 41 10.65 3.81 7.63
N GLU A 42 11.72 3.03 7.88
CA GLU A 42 11.59 1.58 8.07
C GLU A 42 10.69 1.23 9.27
N GLU A 43 10.67 2.04 10.33
CA GLU A 43 9.76 1.85 11.47
C GLU A 43 8.29 1.95 11.05
N VAL A 44 7.96 2.85 10.11
CA VAL A 44 6.60 3.01 9.57
C VAL A 44 6.22 1.77 8.75
N LEU A 45 7.16 1.25 7.96
CA LEU A 45 6.96 -0.01 7.22
C LEU A 45 6.76 -1.20 8.18
N GLU A 46 7.51 -1.26 9.28
CA GLU A 46 7.28 -2.27 10.29
C GLU A 46 5.88 -2.13 10.89
N LYS A 47 5.47 -0.94 11.34
CA LYS A 47 4.11 -0.70 11.87
C LYS A 47 3.02 -1.14 10.91
N LEU A 48 3.19 -0.91 9.60
CA LEU A 48 2.27 -1.41 8.58
C LEU A 48 2.19 -2.93 8.58
N LYS A 49 3.33 -3.63 8.63
CA LYS A 49 3.37 -5.10 8.70
C LYS A 49 2.67 -5.63 9.96
N TRP A 50 2.86 -4.97 11.10
CA TRP A 50 2.17 -5.32 12.36
C TRP A 50 0.65 -5.11 12.25
N ASN A 51 0.21 -3.98 11.72
CA ASN A 51 -1.21 -3.68 11.53
C ASN A 51 -1.86 -4.74 10.63
N VAL A 52 -1.24 -5.03 9.48
CA VAL A 52 -1.77 -6.01 8.53
C VAL A 52 -1.80 -7.42 9.13
N ARG A 53 -0.79 -7.83 9.93
CA ARG A 53 -0.85 -9.09 10.69
C ARG A 53 -2.02 -9.14 11.65
N SER A 54 -2.26 -8.04 12.36
CA SER A 54 -3.40 -7.93 13.29
C SER A 54 -4.73 -8.02 12.57
N LEU A 55 -4.86 -7.41 11.38
CA LEU A 55 -6.06 -7.50 10.55
C LEU A 55 -6.32 -8.93 10.10
N ILE A 56 -5.30 -9.61 9.55
CA ILE A 56 -5.42 -11.01 9.11
C ILE A 56 -5.80 -11.92 10.28
N ALA A 57 -5.22 -11.72 11.47
CA ALA A 57 -5.53 -12.54 12.63
C ALA A 57 -6.95 -12.32 13.17
N SER A 58 -7.52 -11.14 12.95
CA SER A 58 -8.86 -10.78 13.43
C SER A 58 -9.96 -11.17 12.43
N GLU A 59 -9.62 -11.42 11.18
CA GLU A 59 -10.57 -11.65 10.09
C GLU A 59 -10.81 -13.16 9.91
N THR A 60 -12.06 -13.59 10.09
CA THR A 60 -12.43 -15.02 10.10
C THR A 60 -12.94 -15.54 8.76
N GLU A 61 -13.30 -14.67 7.81
CA GLU A 61 -13.74 -15.05 6.47
C GLU A 61 -13.26 -14.07 5.39
N ASN A 62 -12.70 -14.62 4.31
CA ASN A 62 -12.40 -13.96 3.03
C ASN A 62 -11.27 -12.91 2.99
N SER A 63 -10.14 -13.18 3.65
CA SER A 63 -8.91 -12.36 3.59
C SER A 63 -8.03 -12.60 2.37
N LYS A 64 -8.53 -13.23 1.30
CA LYS A 64 -7.70 -13.62 0.14
C LYS A 64 -6.98 -12.41 -0.47
N ASP A 65 -7.72 -11.33 -0.69
CA ASP A 65 -7.17 -10.11 -1.32
C ASP A 65 -6.14 -9.42 -0.44
N LEU A 66 -6.30 -9.51 0.89
CA LEU A 66 -5.36 -8.98 1.87
C LEU A 66 -4.08 -9.83 1.93
N LEU A 67 -4.21 -11.15 1.82
CA LEU A 67 -3.08 -12.09 1.75
C LEU A 67 -2.29 -11.91 0.45
N ASP A 68 -2.96 -11.77 -0.70
CA ASP A 68 -2.32 -11.49 -1.99
C ASP A 68 -1.53 -10.17 -1.91
N LEU A 69 -2.14 -9.09 -1.39
CA LEU A 69 -1.46 -7.82 -1.15
C LEU A 69 -0.24 -7.98 -0.24
N CYS A 70 -0.33 -8.82 0.79
CA CYS A 70 0.80 -9.07 1.70
C CYS A 70 1.98 -9.69 0.98
N ILE A 71 1.73 -10.75 0.21
CA ILE A 71 2.77 -11.54 -0.44
C ILE A 71 3.43 -10.72 -1.54
N ASP A 72 2.63 -10.08 -2.39
CA ASP A 72 3.12 -9.42 -3.59
C ASP A 72 3.72 -8.03 -3.29
N VAL A 73 3.25 -7.35 -2.25
CA VAL A 73 3.58 -5.95 -1.99
C VAL A 73 4.20 -5.73 -0.61
N ILE A 74 3.49 -6.04 0.48
CA ILE A 74 3.90 -5.61 1.84
C ILE A 74 5.15 -6.34 2.34
N TYR A 75 5.25 -7.64 2.08
CA TYR A 75 6.37 -8.50 2.48
C TYR A 75 7.37 -8.75 1.37
N HIS A 76 7.19 -8.11 0.21
CA HIS A 76 8.10 -8.27 -0.92
C HIS A 76 9.52 -7.83 -0.55
N ASN A 77 10.54 -8.55 -1.03
CA ASN A 77 11.95 -8.29 -0.69
C ASN A 77 12.45 -6.90 -1.07
N ASN A 78 11.83 -6.27 -2.07
CA ASN A 78 12.15 -4.91 -2.49
C ASN A 78 11.36 -3.83 -1.73
N MET A 79 10.37 -4.21 -0.92
CA MET A 79 9.59 -3.27 -0.11
C MET A 79 10.45 -2.75 1.05
N LYS A 80 10.76 -1.46 0.98
CA LYS A 80 11.52 -0.67 1.96
C LYS A 80 10.80 0.65 2.19
N ALA A 81 11.28 1.47 3.11
CA ALA A 81 10.77 2.82 3.37
C ALA A 81 10.51 3.62 2.07
N PHE A 82 11.49 3.61 1.15
CA PHE A 82 11.35 4.26 -0.16
C PHE A 82 10.22 3.67 -1.01
N GLY A 83 10.15 2.33 -1.10
CA GLY A 83 9.09 1.65 -1.86
C GLY A 83 7.71 1.93 -1.29
N LEU A 84 7.57 1.96 0.04
CA LEU A 84 6.33 2.31 0.72
C LEU A 84 5.92 3.76 0.44
N GLN A 85 6.88 4.69 0.46
CA GLN A 85 6.62 6.08 0.11
C GLN A 85 6.10 6.22 -1.33
N GLN A 86 6.68 5.47 -2.27
CA GLN A 86 6.22 5.47 -3.66
C GLN A 86 4.86 4.80 -3.83
N LEU A 87 4.57 3.75 -3.07
CA LEU A 87 3.25 3.11 -3.03
C LEU A 87 2.17 4.06 -2.49
N ILE A 88 2.46 4.80 -1.42
CA ILE A 88 1.56 5.82 -0.86
C ILE A 88 1.27 6.92 -1.89
N LYS A 89 2.30 7.43 -2.57
CA LYS A 89 2.11 8.44 -3.62
C LYS A 89 1.23 7.93 -4.76
N LEU A 90 1.45 6.68 -5.20
CA LEU A 90 0.62 6.03 -6.21
C LEU A 90 -0.83 5.92 -5.72
N TYR A 91 -1.03 5.45 -4.49
CA TYR A 91 -2.35 5.31 -3.88
C TYR A 91 -3.10 6.65 -3.83
N ILE A 92 -2.48 7.72 -3.35
CA ILE A 92 -3.10 9.05 -3.29
C ILE A 92 -3.48 9.54 -4.69
N SER A 93 -2.59 9.35 -5.67
CA SER A 93 -2.88 9.73 -7.06
C SER A 93 -4.01 8.89 -7.67
N TRP A 94 -4.15 7.63 -7.30
CA TRP A 94 -5.22 6.76 -7.76
C TRP A 94 -6.55 7.10 -7.08
N PHE A 95 -6.53 7.32 -5.76
CA PHE A 95 -7.70 7.67 -4.97
C PHE A 95 -8.35 8.97 -5.46
N LYS A 96 -7.53 10.02 -5.72
CA LYS A 96 -8.02 11.27 -6.30
C LYS A 96 -8.65 11.10 -7.68
N LYS A 97 -8.12 10.19 -8.50
CA LYS A 97 -8.67 9.92 -9.83
C LYS A 97 -10.00 9.19 -9.75
N GLU A 98 -10.15 8.25 -8.81
CA GLU A 98 -11.45 7.60 -8.61
C GLU A 98 -12.49 8.58 -8.05
N GLU A 99 -12.11 9.51 -7.15
CA GLU A 99 -13.01 10.59 -6.71
C GLU A 99 -13.42 11.51 -7.88
N GLU A 100 -12.51 11.84 -8.80
CA GLU A 100 -12.83 12.65 -9.98
C GLU A 100 -13.70 11.91 -11.01
N GLU A 101 -13.57 10.59 -11.14
CA GLU A 101 -14.41 9.78 -12.04
C GLU A 101 -15.82 9.53 -11.46
N ASP A 102 -16.01 9.54 -10.14
CA ASP A 102 -17.33 9.39 -9.50
C ASP A 102 -18.15 10.70 -9.50
N ASP A 103 -17.50 11.85 -9.72
CA ASP A 103 -18.11 13.19 -9.74
C ASP A 103 -18.50 13.67 -11.17
N GLU A 104 -18.45 12.80 -12.19
CA GLU A 104 -18.96 13.10 -13.54
C GLU A 104 -20.44 12.63 -13.67
N PRO A 105 -21.44 13.54 -13.69
CA PRO A 105 -22.88 13.23 -13.65
C PRO A 105 -23.48 12.69 -14.96
#